data_AF-A0A6G7LWD0-F1
#
_entry.id   AF-A0A6G7LWD0-F1
#
_cell.length_a   1.000
_cell.length_b   1.000
_cell.length_c   1.000
_cell.angle_alpha   90.00
_cell.angle_beta   90.00
_cell.angle_gamma   90.00
#
_symmetry.space_group_name_H-M   'P 1'
#
loop_
_entity.id
_entity.type
_entity.pdbx_description
1 polymer ?
#
loop_
_entity_poly.entity_id
_entity_poly.type
_entity_poly.pdbx_seq_one_letter_code
_entity_poly.pdbx_strand_id
1 'polypeptide(L)'
;MRAKARGFTLIELVIGMLVLGIALVLLTSVLFPQSDHAAQTLHRVRSAELAQAVINEIWGKRYDEHSGVNGGLPACNGLGGVTCTRVSDYGPDGESRDQFDDIDDYHGLNEQSLMLNSSLSYLSLYPGYSLSVQVSQYQANSKLVTVTVTTPAGEAIRYDVLRSNF
;
A
#
# COMPACT_ATOMS: atom_id res chain seq x y z
N MET A 1 49.00 20.99 52.36
CA MET A 1 47.76 20.54 53.03
C MET A 1 47.26 19.30 52.30
N ARG A 2 47.19 18.13 52.96
CA ARG A 2 46.61 16.91 52.37
C ARG A 2 45.11 16.91 52.62
N ALA A 3 44.31 16.89 51.55
CA ALA A 3 42.87 16.73 51.65
C ALA A 3 42.55 15.31 52.16
N LYS A 4 41.70 15.22 53.19
CA LYS A 4 41.19 13.95 53.73
C LYS A 4 40.18 13.40 52.72
N ALA A 5 40.49 12.30 52.05
CA ALA A 5 39.53 11.62 51.17
C ALA A 5 38.34 11.15 52.00
N ARG A 6 37.15 11.70 51.73
CA ARG A 6 35.89 11.26 52.34
C ARG A 6 35.32 10.14 51.45
N GLY A 7 35.11 8.97 52.05
CA GLY A 7 34.43 7.86 51.38
C GLY A 7 32.92 8.06 51.33
N PHE A 8 32.25 7.21 50.55
CA PHE A 8 30.78 7.18 50.43
C PHE A 8 30.15 6.48 51.65
N THR A 9 28.95 6.93 52.02
CA THR A 9 28.16 6.21 53.03
C THR A 9 27.41 5.04 52.40
N LEU A 10 27.07 4.02 53.21
CA LEU A 10 26.31 2.86 52.72
C LEU A 10 24.96 3.28 52.14
N ILE A 11 24.28 4.25 52.74
CA ILE A 11 23.00 4.77 52.23
C ILE A 11 23.15 5.50 50.89
N GLU A 12 24.27 6.18 50.67
CA GLU A 12 24.54 6.91 49.43
C GLU A 12 24.80 5.95 48.26
N LEU A 13 25.46 4.80 48.51
CA LEU A 13 25.55 3.72 47.53
C LEU A 13 24.19 3.07 47.23
N VAL A 14 23.35 2.89 48.25
CA VAL A 14 22.00 2.31 48.09
C VAL A 14 21.12 3.23 47.24
N ILE A 15 21.14 4.54 47.49
CA ILE A 15 20.40 5.52 46.68
C ILE A 15 20.99 5.59 45.27
N GLY A 16 22.32 5.55 45.13
CA GLY A 16 23.00 5.54 43.83
C GLY A 16 22.59 4.37 42.94
N MET A 17 22.56 3.14 43.47
CA MET A 17 22.10 1.97 42.71
C MET A 17 20.60 2.07 42.36
N LEU A 18 19.79 2.67 43.23
CA LEU A 18 18.36 2.89 42.99
C LEU A 18 18.13 3.84 41.82
N VAL A 19 18.82 4.99 41.82
CA VAL A 19 18.72 6.00 40.76
C VAL A 19 19.27 5.45 39.44
N LEU A 20 20.42 4.76 39.47
CA LEU A 20 20.99 4.13 38.28
C LEU A 20 20.03 3.07 37.69
N GLY A 21 19.42 2.25 38.55
CA GLY A 21 18.44 1.25 38.14
C GLY A 21 17.22 1.85 37.45
N ILE A 22 16.64 2.91 38.03
CA ILE A 22 15.51 3.64 37.42
C ILE A 22 15.93 4.26 36.08
N ALA A 23 17.10 4.89 36.02
CA ALA A 23 17.62 5.49 34.79
C ALA A 23 17.80 4.48 33.66
N LEU A 24 18.33 3.29 33.96
CA LEU A 24 18.51 2.22 32.98
C LEU A 24 17.16 1.67 32.48
N VAL A 25 16.18 1.49 33.36
CA VAL A 25 14.83 1.05 32.96
C VAL A 25 14.16 2.07 32.03
N LEU A 26 14.24 3.36 32.36
CA LEU A 26 13.69 4.41 31.50
C LEU A 26 14.38 4.46 30.14
N LEU A 27 15.71 4.43 30.12
CA LEU A 27 16.49 4.49 28.88
C LEU A 27 16.19 3.27 27.98
N THR A 28 16.16 2.08 28.54
CA THR A 28 15.81 0.87 27.78
C THR A 28 14.38 0.92 27.27
N SER A 29 13.40 1.34 28.08
CA SER A 29 12.00 1.45 27.65
C SER A 29 11.76 2.43 26.49
N VAL A 30 12.61 3.46 26.34
CA VAL A 30 12.49 4.48 25.29
C VAL A 30 13.29 4.12 24.03
N LEU A 31 14.45 3.46 24.16
CA LEU A 31 15.29 3.13 23.01
C LEU A 31 14.86 1.86 22.27
N PHE A 32 14.40 0.83 22.99
CA PHE A 32 14.04 -0.45 22.38
C PHE A 32 12.85 -0.40 21.39
N PRO A 33 11.73 0.33 21.63
CA PRO A 33 10.60 0.31 20.70
C PRO A 33 10.89 0.98 19.35
N GLN A 34 11.97 1.76 19.21
CA GLN A 34 12.25 2.50 17.96
C GLN A 34 12.58 1.58 16.78
N SER A 35 13.21 0.43 17.02
CA SER A 35 13.60 -0.50 15.95
C SER A 35 12.39 -1.13 15.25
N ASP A 36 11.36 -1.51 16.01
CA ASP A 36 10.16 -2.15 15.45
C ASP A 36 9.32 -1.15 14.64
N HIS A 37 9.21 0.09 15.13
CA HIS A 37 8.51 1.16 14.40
C HIS A 37 9.23 1.56 13.10
N ALA A 38 10.56 1.51 13.08
CA ALA A 38 11.34 1.76 11.87
C ALA A 38 11.07 0.69 10.80
N ALA A 39 11.06 -0.58 11.17
CA ALA A 39 10.76 -1.69 10.24
C ALA A 39 9.33 -1.59 9.67
N GLN A 40 8.33 -1.28 10.51
CA GLN A 40 6.95 -1.06 10.05
C GLN A 40 6.85 0.11 9.07
N THR A 41 7.55 1.21 9.35
CA THR A 41 7.55 2.38 8.46
C THR A 41 8.12 2.03 7.08
N LEU A 42 9.20 1.26 7.02
CA LEU A 42 9.76 0.78 5.75
C LEU A 42 8.75 -0.09 4.97
N HIS A 43 8.02 -0.97 5.67
CA HIS A 43 7.00 -1.79 5.01
C HIS A 43 5.87 -0.95 4.42
N ARG A 44 5.44 0.12 5.10
CA ARG A 44 4.42 1.07 4.61
C ARG A 44 4.87 1.89 3.41
N VAL A 45 6.14 2.32 3.38
CA VAL A 45 6.69 3.01 2.20
C VAL A 45 6.69 2.07 1.00
N ARG A 46 7.16 0.84 1.18
CA ARG A 46 7.20 -0.15 0.10
C ARG A 46 5.81 -0.56 -0.39
N SER A 47 4.82 -0.66 0.50
CA SER A 47 3.43 -0.91 0.08
C SER A 47 2.84 0.26 -0.70
N ALA A 48 3.17 1.51 -0.31
CA ALA A 48 2.74 2.70 -1.03
C ALA A 48 3.37 2.78 -2.42
N GLU A 49 4.65 2.45 -2.56
CA GLU A 49 5.32 2.38 -3.87
C GLU A 49 4.67 1.36 -4.79
N LEU A 50 4.39 0.15 -4.28
CA LEU A 50 3.69 -0.90 -5.04
C LEU A 50 2.28 -0.44 -5.45
N ALA A 51 1.50 0.08 -4.51
CA ALA A 51 0.14 0.56 -4.80
C ALA A 51 0.16 1.70 -5.83
N GLN A 52 1.06 2.67 -5.67
CA GLN A 52 1.17 3.81 -6.59
C GLN A 52 1.60 3.37 -7.99
N ALA A 53 2.48 2.38 -8.12
CA ALA A 53 2.87 1.85 -9.42
C ALA A 53 1.66 1.24 -10.15
N VAL A 54 0.87 0.41 -9.47
CA VAL A 54 -0.35 -0.20 -10.03
C VAL A 54 -1.41 0.86 -10.34
N ILE A 55 -1.62 1.83 -9.44
CA ILE A 55 -2.56 2.93 -9.65
C ILE A 55 -2.19 3.77 -10.88
N ASN A 56 -0.91 4.13 -11.01
CA ASN A 56 -0.44 4.93 -12.15
C ASN A 56 -0.64 4.19 -13.48
N GLU A 57 -0.48 2.88 -13.46
CA GLU A 57 -0.76 2.04 -14.61
C GLU A 57 -2.25 2.07 -14.98
N ILE A 58 -3.13 1.77 -14.02
CA ILE A 58 -4.60 1.80 -14.20
C ILE A 58 -5.06 3.17 -14.70
N TRP A 59 -4.47 4.23 -14.16
CA TRP A 59 -4.83 5.61 -14.51
C TRP A 59 -4.49 5.97 -15.96
N GLY A 60 -3.54 5.24 -16.57
CA GLY A 60 -3.18 5.40 -17.99
C GLY A 60 -4.10 4.67 -18.96
N LYS A 61 -5.05 3.87 -18.47
CA LYS A 61 -5.95 3.04 -19.28
C LYS A 61 -7.26 3.74 -19.60
N ARG A 62 -7.99 3.20 -20.58
CA ARG A 62 -9.31 3.71 -20.97
C ARG A 62 -10.29 3.50 -19.82
N TYR A 63 -11.38 4.26 -19.80
CA TYR A 63 -12.37 4.10 -18.74
C TYR A 63 -13.08 2.74 -18.79
N ASP A 64 -13.32 2.24 -20.00
CA ASP A 64 -14.14 1.07 -20.32
C ASP A 64 -13.85 0.67 -21.78
N GLU A 65 -14.01 -0.60 -22.13
CA GLU A 65 -13.87 -1.16 -23.47
C GLU A 65 -14.76 -0.43 -24.50
N HIS A 66 -15.90 0.08 -24.04
CA HIS A 66 -16.89 0.80 -24.84
C HIS A 66 -16.66 2.33 -24.86
N SER A 67 -15.68 2.83 -24.11
CA SER A 67 -15.31 4.25 -24.07
C SER A 67 -14.24 4.58 -25.11
N GLY A 68 -14.33 5.75 -25.76
CA GLY A 68 -13.42 6.09 -26.86
C GLY A 68 -11.92 5.98 -26.53
N VAL A 69 -11.10 5.67 -27.55
CA VAL A 69 -9.66 5.37 -27.47
C VAL A 69 -8.79 6.45 -26.81
N ASN A 70 -9.25 7.70 -26.71
CA ASN A 70 -8.51 8.83 -26.10
C ASN A 70 -9.09 9.27 -24.75
N GLY A 71 -9.43 8.32 -23.88
CA GLY A 71 -9.85 8.64 -22.51
C GLY A 71 -11.33 8.98 -22.36
N GLY A 72 -12.21 8.36 -23.15
CA GLY A 72 -13.65 8.41 -22.87
C GLY A 72 -14.49 9.33 -23.77
N LEU A 73 -14.07 9.60 -25.01
CA LEU A 73 -14.93 10.31 -25.98
C LEU A 73 -15.13 9.48 -27.26
N PRO A 74 -16.38 9.07 -27.60
CA PRO A 74 -17.59 9.22 -26.79
C PRO A 74 -17.50 8.42 -25.49
N ALA A 75 -18.08 8.96 -24.42
CA ALA A 75 -18.14 8.30 -23.12
C ALA A 75 -19.18 7.18 -23.20
N CYS A 76 -18.88 6.00 -22.67
CA CYS A 76 -19.89 4.95 -22.56
C CYS A 76 -21.07 5.45 -21.69
N ASN A 77 -22.31 5.03 -21.97
CA ASN A 77 -23.54 5.62 -21.39
C ASN A 77 -23.72 7.15 -21.61
N GLY A 78 -22.88 7.79 -22.44
CA GLY A 78 -22.99 9.18 -22.84
C GLY A 78 -23.74 9.38 -24.16
N LEU A 79 -23.92 10.63 -24.58
CA LEU A 79 -24.53 10.96 -25.86
C LEU A 79 -23.66 10.46 -27.02
N GLY A 80 -24.19 9.51 -27.81
CA GLY A 80 -23.47 8.88 -28.91
C GLY A 80 -22.49 7.78 -28.48
N GLY A 81 -22.47 7.42 -27.19
CA GLY A 81 -21.74 6.27 -26.66
C GLY A 81 -22.62 5.03 -26.52
N VAL A 82 -21.98 3.86 -26.60
CA VAL A 82 -22.58 2.56 -26.27
C VAL A 82 -22.63 2.36 -24.74
N THR A 83 -23.40 1.37 -24.28
CA THR A 83 -23.51 1.07 -22.84
C THR A 83 -22.17 0.58 -22.28
N CYS A 84 -21.77 1.08 -21.10
CA CYS A 84 -20.54 0.60 -20.43
C CYS A 84 -20.65 -0.87 -20.01
N THR A 85 -19.51 -1.50 -19.77
CA THR A 85 -19.41 -2.85 -19.19
C THR A 85 -20.19 -2.94 -17.88
N ARG A 86 -20.91 -4.05 -17.68
CA ARG A 86 -21.70 -4.26 -16.47
C ARG A 86 -20.74 -4.63 -15.34
N VAL A 87 -21.03 -4.18 -14.12
CA VAL A 87 -20.19 -4.47 -12.95
C VAL A 87 -20.00 -5.98 -12.70
N SER A 88 -20.95 -6.83 -13.12
CA SER A 88 -20.83 -8.30 -13.03
C SER A 88 -19.78 -8.89 -13.96
N ASP A 89 -19.40 -8.13 -14.99
CA ASP A 89 -18.56 -8.56 -16.09
C ASP A 89 -17.17 -7.91 -15.99
N TYR A 90 -16.90 -7.13 -14.92
CA TYR A 90 -15.57 -6.57 -14.67
C TYR A 90 -14.52 -7.65 -14.44
N GLY A 91 -13.36 -7.47 -15.06
CA GLY A 91 -12.21 -8.34 -14.99
C GLY A 91 -11.67 -8.58 -16.40
N PRO A 92 -10.65 -9.43 -16.55
CA PRO A 92 -10.05 -9.69 -17.85
C PRO A 92 -11.01 -10.41 -18.80
N ASP A 93 -11.28 -9.82 -19.97
CA ASP A 93 -12.17 -10.37 -21.00
C ASP A 93 -11.48 -11.36 -21.96
N GLY A 94 -10.76 -12.32 -21.38
CA GLY A 94 -10.01 -13.35 -22.13
C GLY A 94 -8.63 -12.88 -22.62
N GLU A 95 -8.21 -11.71 -22.17
CA GLU A 95 -6.91 -11.13 -22.46
C GLU A 95 -5.85 -11.48 -21.38
N SER A 96 -4.59 -11.28 -21.75
CA SER A 96 -3.47 -11.43 -20.82
C SER A 96 -3.09 -10.11 -20.17
N ARG A 97 -2.32 -10.16 -19.08
CA ARG A 97 -1.91 -9.02 -18.27
C ARG A 97 -1.39 -7.80 -19.05
N ASP A 98 -0.63 -8.03 -20.11
CA ASP A 98 -0.01 -6.97 -20.93
C ASP A 98 -0.98 -6.37 -21.95
N GLN A 99 -2.13 -7.02 -22.16
CA GLN A 99 -3.17 -6.61 -23.10
C GLN A 99 -4.25 -5.74 -22.46
N PHE A 100 -4.33 -5.72 -21.11
CA PHE A 100 -5.28 -4.89 -20.36
C PHE A 100 -5.33 -3.47 -20.93
N ASP A 101 -6.49 -3.06 -21.42
CA ASP A 101 -6.67 -1.83 -22.18
C ASP A 101 -7.60 -0.82 -21.51
N ASP A 102 -8.40 -1.27 -20.54
CA ASP A 102 -9.28 -0.43 -19.73
C ASP A 102 -9.04 -0.61 -18.21
N ILE A 103 -9.95 -0.07 -17.40
CA ILE A 103 -9.80 -0.06 -15.94
C ILE A 103 -10.33 -1.35 -15.31
N ASP A 104 -11.41 -1.91 -15.82
CA ASP A 104 -12.10 -3.07 -15.28
C ASP A 104 -11.32 -4.36 -15.46
N ASP A 105 -10.43 -4.43 -16.45
CA ASP A 105 -9.47 -5.52 -16.62
C ASP A 105 -8.64 -5.80 -15.35
N TYR A 106 -8.40 -4.76 -14.53
CA TYR A 106 -7.64 -4.87 -13.28
C TYR A 106 -8.47 -5.41 -12.12
N HIS A 107 -9.79 -5.58 -12.27
CA HIS A 107 -10.63 -6.16 -11.24
C HIS A 107 -10.19 -7.60 -10.96
N GLY A 108 -9.83 -7.87 -9.70
CA GLY A 108 -9.34 -9.18 -9.28
C GLY A 108 -7.84 -9.40 -9.48
N LEU A 109 -7.09 -8.40 -9.97
CA LEU A 109 -5.63 -8.45 -10.02
C LEU A 109 -5.05 -8.62 -8.61
N ASN A 110 -4.14 -9.58 -8.45
CA ASN A 110 -3.61 -9.96 -7.16
C ASN A 110 -2.10 -10.26 -7.20
N GLU A 111 -1.50 -10.65 -6.07
CA GLU A 111 -0.06 -10.89 -5.98
C GLU A 111 0.46 -12.02 -6.89
N GLN A 112 -0.41 -12.95 -7.27
CA GLN A 112 -0.04 -14.08 -8.15
C GLN A 112 0.00 -13.65 -9.63
N SER A 113 -0.60 -12.50 -9.95
CA SER A 113 -0.62 -11.94 -11.30
C SER A 113 0.78 -11.47 -11.72
N LEU A 114 1.04 -11.54 -13.02
CA LEU A 114 2.26 -10.98 -13.61
C LEU A 114 2.28 -9.45 -13.46
N MET A 115 3.49 -8.90 -13.36
CA MET A 115 3.69 -7.44 -13.49
C MET A 115 3.64 -7.04 -14.96
N LEU A 116 3.23 -5.81 -15.25
CA LEU A 116 3.21 -5.28 -16.61
C LEU A 116 4.57 -5.42 -17.30
N ASN A 117 4.56 -5.95 -18.53
CA ASN A 117 5.73 -6.20 -19.36
C ASN A 117 6.81 -7.04 -18.67
N SER A 118 6.40 -7.99 -17.82
CA SER A 118 7.31 -8.82 -17.04
C SER A 118 6.88 -10.28 -17.04
N SER A 119 7.86 -11.18 -16.98
CA SER A 119 7.63 -12.60 -16.74
C SER A 119 7.53 -12.95 -15.24
N LEU A 120 7.70 -11.96 -14.35
CA LEU A 120 7.65 -12.11 -12.90
C LEU A 120 6.30 -11.66 -12.34
N SER A 121 5.79 -12.38 -11.35
CA SER A 121 4.61 -12.00 -10.57
C SER A 121 4.96 -11.03 -9.44
N TYR A 122 3.97 -10.29 -8.95
CA TYR A 122 4.15 -9.40 -7.80
C TYR A 122 4.66 -10.17 -6.56
N LEU A 123 4.19 -11.40 -6.33
CA LEU A 123 4.62 -12.26 -5.22
C LEU A 123 6.12 -12.59 -5.30
N SER A 124 6.68 -12.71 -6.50
CA SER A 124 8.11 -13.00 -6.68
C SER A 124 9.01 -11.80 -6.35
N LEU A 125 8.56 -10.58 -6.67
CA LEU A 125 9.31 -9.35 -6.41
C LEU A 125 9.05 -8.75 -5.01
N TYR A 126 7.86 -8.98 -4.47
CA TYR A 126 7.41 -8.52 -3.15
C TYR A 126 6.99 -9.71 -2.26
N PRO A 127 7.94 -10.58 -1.87
CA PRO A 127 7.62 -11.73 -1.04
C PRO A 127 7.04 -11.31 0.31
N GLY A 128 5.97 -11.96 0.73
CA GLY A 128 5.26 -11.68 1.98
C GLY A 128 4.28 -10.50 1.92
N TYR A 129 4.21 -9.79 0.78
CA TYR A 129 3.14 -8.83 0.53
C TYR A 129 2.01 -9.52 -0.23
N SER A 130 0.76 -9.15 0.09
CA SER A 130 -0.37 -9.46 -0.77
C SER A 130 -0.90 -8.20 -1.43
N LEU A 131 -1.35 -8.33 -2.67
CA LEU A 131 -1.91 -7.27 -3.48
C LEU A 131 -3.33 -7.69 -3.87
N SER A 132 -4.27 -6.76 -3.81
CA SER A 132 -5.62 -6.98 -4.33
C SER A 132 -6.11 -5.68 -4.95
N VAL A 133 -6.56 -5.76 -6.20
CA VAL A 133 -7.21 -4.65 -6.90
C VAL A 133 -8.68 -4.99 -7.09
N GLN A 134 -9.55 -4.06 -6.69
CA GLN A 134 -10.98 -4.16 -6.87
C GLN A 134 -11.48 -2.90 -7.55
N VAL A 135 -12.12 -3.07 -8.69
CA VAL A 135 -12.85 -2.01 -9.38
C VAL A 135 -14.33 -2.13 -9.05
N SER A 136 -14.96 -1.01 -8.73
CA SER A 136 -16.40 -0.94 -8.46
C SER A 136 -17.00 0.29 -9.13
N GLN A 137 -18.29 0.24 -9.44
CA GLN A 137 -18.99 1.43 -9.89
C GLN A 137 -19.21 2.38 -8.72
N TYR A 138 -18.84 3.65 -8.90
CA TYR A 138 -19.10 4.71 -7.94
C TYR A 138 -19.95 5.77 -8.62
N GLN A 139 -21.19 5.97 -8.15
CA GLN A 139 -22.15 6.91 -8.77
C GLN A 139 -22.38 6.65 -10.27
N ALA A 140 -23.12 7.54 -10.93
CA ALA A 140 -23.29 7.50 -12.38
C ALA A 140 -21.98 7.95 -13.05
N ASN A 141 -21.43 7.13 -13.95
CA ASN A 141 -20.27 7.44 -14.80
C ASN A 141 -18.92 7.64 -14.06
N SER A 142 -18.72 7.01 -12.90
CA SER A 142 -17.38 6.87 -12.32
C SER A 142 -17.10 5.46 -11.80
N LYS A 143 -15.83 5.06 -11.82
CA LYS A 143 -15.30 3.80 -11.29
C LYS A 143 -14.41 4.15 -10.09
N LEU A 144 -14.58 3.44 -8.98
CA LEU A 144 -13.70 3.46 -7.83
C LEU A 144 -12.75 2.27 -7.92
N VAL A 145 -11.47 2.57 -8.01
CA VAL A 145 -10.38 1.60 -7.98
C VAL A 145 -9.84 1.55 -6.56
N THR A 146 -9.96 0.40 -5.93
CA THR A 146 -9.45 0.13 -4.59
C THR A 146 -8.27 -0.82 -4.70
N VAL A 147 -7.08 -0.33 -4.38
CA VAL A 147 -5.86 -1.12 -4.28
C VAL A 147 -5.55 -1.36 -2.82
N THR A 148 -5.55 -2.62 -2.41
CA THR A 148 -5.20 -3.03 -1.04
C THR A 148 -3.88 -3.78 -1.07
N VAL A 149 -2.92 -3.33 -0.26
CA VAL A 149 -1.64 -4.00 -0.08
C VAL A 149 -1.51 -4.42 1.38
N THR A 150 -1.36 -5.72 1.63
CA THR A 150 -1.08 -6.23 2.97
C THR A 150 0.42 -6.42 3.13
N THR A 151 0.98 -5.82 4.17
CA THR A 151 2.40 -5.94 4.50
C THR A 151 2.71 -7.31 5.12
N PRO A 152 3.99 -7.73 5.14
CA PRO A 152 4.41 -8.96 5.83
C PRO A 152 4.08 -9.00 7.34
N ALA A 153 3.85 -7.83 7.94
CA ALA A 153 3.42 -7.70 9.33
C ALA A 153 1.90 -7.90 9.52
N GLY A 154 1.15 -8.16 8.45
CA GLY A 154 -0.29 -8.37 8.46
C GLY A 154 -1.13 -7.08 8.42
N GLU A 155 -0.49 -5.90 8.33
CA GLU A 155 -1.21 -4.63 8.17
C GLU A 155 -1.71 -4.48 6.72
N ALA A 156 -3.03 -4.40 6.54
CA ALA A 156 -3.67 -4.13 5.26
C ALA A 156 -3.87 -2.62 5.07
N ILE A 157 -3.27 -2.06 4.01
CA ILE A 157 -3.32 -0.63 3.69
C ILE A 157 -4.09 -0.46 2.39
N ARG A 158 -5.13 0.37 2.43
CA ARG A 158 -6.05 0.60 1.33
C ARG A 158 -5.81 1.96 0.68
N TYR A 159 -5.74 1.97 -0.65
CA TYR A 159 -5.59 3.14 -1.49
C TYR A 159 -6.76 3.19 -2.47
N ASP A 160 -7.51 4.29 -2.43
CA ASP A 160 -8.72 4.48 -3.23
C ASP A 160 -8.50 5.60 -4.24
N VAL A 161 -8.85 5.33 -5.50
CA VAL A 161 -8.78 6.31 -6.58
C VAL A 161 -10.08 6.31 -7.38
N LEU A 162 -10.61 7.50 -7.62
CA LEU A 162 -11.83 7.68 -8.38
C LEU A 162 -11.52 8.12 -9.81
N ARG A 163 -11.98 7.37 -10.81
CA ARG A 163 -11.92 7.75 -12.22
C ARG A 163 -13.30 8.04 -12.76
N SER A 164 -13.46 9.23 -13.36
CA SER A 164 -14.65 9.61 -14.13
C SER A 164 -14.56 9.10 -15.58
N ASN A 165 -15.71 8.94 -16.24
CA ASN A 165 -15.84 8.59 -17.65
C ASN A 165 -15.54 9.76 -18.63
N PHE A 166 -14.97 10.85 -18.13
CA PHE A 166 -14.63 12.07 -18.88
C PHE A 166 -13.22 12.54 -18.49
#